data_AF-A0A529YUA1-F1
#
_entry.id   AF-A0A529YUA1-F1
#
_cell.length_a   1.000
_cell.length_b   1.000
_cell.length_c   1.000
_cell.angle_alpha   90.00
_cell.angle_beta   90.00
_cell.angle_gamma   90.00
#
_symmetry.space_group_name_H-M   'P 1'
#
loop_
_entity.id
_entity.type
_entity.pdbx_description
1 polymer ?
#
loop_
_entity_poly.entity_id
_entity_poly.type
_entity_poly.pdbx_seq_one_letter_code
_entity_poly.pdbx_strand_id
1 'polypeptide(L)'
;MADVASLSPGAEALRREAAGPSGPKPRHVLSRRNIFLYGTLIVVALYYLLPLYVMIVTSLKGMPEIRLGNIFSPPMEITFEPWVKAWATACTGLNCDGLSRGFWNSVRITVPSVLLSIAIASVNGYALANWRFKGADTFFIILIVGAFIPYQVMIYPIVIILREIGIYGSLTGLVLAVGVAFVQFWPDWTMIVLVACVFFVGQFIEGNILQPRLVGKSVGLHPVWLMFALFAFGALFGFVGLLIAVPASAAIAVLVRFAIARYLESPLYKGHATG
;
A
#
# COMPACT_ATOMS: atom_id res chain seq x y z
N MET A 1 61.13 -64.69 16.43
CA MET A 1 60.75 -63.47 15.67
C MET A 1 60.76 -63.84 14.19
N ALA A 2 59.61 -64.28 13.68
CA ALA A 2 59.35 -64.34 12.24
C ALA A 2 57.92 -63.81 12.11
N ASP A 3 57.85 -62.61 11.56
CA ASP A 3 56.69 -61.74 11.46
C ASP A 3 55.49 -62.44 10.80
N VAL A 4 54.32 -62.35 11.43
CA VAL A 4 53.02 -62.63 10.79
C VAL A 4 52.61 -61.42 9.91
N ALA A 5 53.59 -60.75 9.29
CA ALA A 5 53.43 -59.52 8.54
C ALA A 5 53.74 -59.70 7.04
N SER A 6 53.27 -60.80 6.45
CA SER A 6 53.18 -60.93 5.00
C SER A 6 51.96 -61.77 4.61
N LEU A 7 50.78 -61.34 5.07
CA LEU A 7 49.56 -61.71 4.38
C LEU A 7 49.66 -61.14 2.96
N SER A 8 49.73 -62.04 1.98
CA SER A 8 49.67 -61.73 0.55
C SER A 8 48.59 -60.67 0.29
N PRO A 9 48.80 -59.71 -0.63
CA PRO A 9 47.79 -58.73 -1.03
C PRO A 9 46.43 -59.37 -1.37
N GLY A 10 46.44 -60.62 -1.84
CA GLY A 10 45.24 -61.40 -2.13
C GLY A 10 44.45 -61.83 -0.88
N ALA A 11 45.11 -62.09 0.25
CA ALA A 11 44.43 -62.48 1.50
C ALA A 11 43.64 -61.32 2.13
N GLU A 12 44.13 -60.09 1.95
CA GLU A 12 43.47 -58.88 2.43
C GLU A 12 42.31 -58.45 1.50
N ALA A 13 42.47 -58.66 0.19
CA ALA A 13 41.39 -58.51 -0.78
C ALA A 13 40.24 -59.50 -0.52
N LEU A 14 40.55 -60.78 -0.28
CA LEU A 14 39.56 -61.81 0.08
C LEU A 14 38.86 -61.51 1.41
N ARG A 15 39.55 -60.91 2.39
CA ARG A 15 38.93 -60.45 3.65
C ARG A 15 37.99 -59.26 3.44
N ARG A 16 38.31 -58.34 2.52
CA ARG A 16 37.44 -57.20 2.17
C ARG A 16 36.22 -57.64 1.36
N GLU A 17 36.33 -58.68 0.53
CA GLU A 17 35.17 -59.32 -0.12
C GLU A 17 34.31 -60.11 0.88
N ALA A 18 34.94 -60.80 1.85
CA ALA A 18 34.22 -61.54 2.89
C ALA A 18 33.53 -60.61 3.92
N ALA A 19 34.07 -59.41 4.15
CA ALA A 19 33.42 -58.37 4.92
C ALA A 19 32.35 -57.70 4.04
N GLY A 20 31.13 -58.25 4.07
CA GLY A 20 30.00 -57.69 3.32
C GLY A 20 29.77 -56.19 3.57
N PRO A 21 29.03 -55.50 2.68
CA PRO A 21 28.85 -54.06 2.72
C PRO A 21 28.25 -53.59 4.06
N SER A 22 29.02 -52.83 4.84
CA SER A 22 28.61 -52.25 6.11
C SER A 22 28.10 -50.82 5.91
N GLY A 23 26.79 -50.69 5.66
CA GLY A 23 26.08 -49.40 5.64
C GLY A 23 24.94 -49.39 6.65
N PRO A 24 24.38 -48.22 7.02
CA PRO A 24 23.16 -48.13 7.80
C PRO A 24 22.08 -48.99 7.13
N LYS A 25 21.45 -49.92 7.86
CA LYS A 25 20.38 -50.78 7.31
C LYS A 25 19.35 -49.90 6.58
N PRO A 26 18.95 -50.26 5.35
CA PRO A 26 17.95 -49.49 4.61
C PRO A 26 16.67 -49.42 5.45
N ARG A 27 16.31 -48.21 5.88
CA ARG A 27 15.05 -47.99 6.58
C ARG A 27 13.93 -48.26 5.59
N HIS A 28 12.94 -49.07 5.98
CA HIS A 28 11.78 -49.33 5.14
C HIS A 28 11.10 -48.00 4.76
N VAL A 29 11.07 -47.72 3.47
CA VAL A 29 10.49 -46.50 2.89
C VAL A 29 9.00 -46.38 3.27
N LEU A 30 8.32 -47.52 3.41
CA LEU A 30 6.92 -47.68 3.78
C LEU A 30 6.76 -48.06 5.26
N SER A 31 7.30 -47.25 6.17
CA SER A 31 6.95 -47.33 7.59
C SER A 31 5.51 -46.84 7.83
N ARG A 32 4.76 -47.43 8.78
CA ARG A 32 3.40 -46.99 9.15
C ARG A 32 3.31 -45.48 9.41
N ARG A 33 4.36 -44.92 10.03
CA ARG A 33 4.51 -43.48 10.26
C ARG A 33 4.59 -42.68 8.95
N ASN A 34 5.36 -43.15 7.98
CA ASN A 34 5.52 -42.49 6.68
C ASN A 34 4.22 -42.56 5.87
N ILE A 35 3.48 -43.67 5.95
CA ILE A 35 2.17 -43.80 5.31
C ILE A 35 1.19 -42.77 5.89
N PHE A 36 1.14 -42.62 7.23
CA PHE A 36 0.30 -41.60 7.86
C PHE A 36 0.74 -40.17 7.50
N LEU A 37 2.05 -39.90 7.52
CA LEU A 37 2.61 -38.59 7.20
C LEU A 37 2.35 -38.21 5.73
N TYR A 38 2.65 -39.10 4.78
CA TYR A 38 2.40 -38.85 3.36
C TYR A 38 0.91 -38.83 3.05
N GLY A 39 0.10 -39.69 3.67
CA GLY A 39 -1.36 -39.65 3.54
C GLY A 39 -1.92 -38.30 3.97
N THR A 40 -1.49 -37.79 5.13
CA THR A 40 -1.92 -36.48 5.63
C THR A 40 -1.45 -35.35 4.71
N LEU A 41 -0.19 -35.37 4.26
CA LEU A 41 0.34 -34.38 3.32
C LEU A 41 -0.41 -34.41 1.97
N ILE A 42 -0.75 -35.59 1.46
CA ILE A 42 -1.52 -35.74 0.21
C ILE A 42 -2.92 -35.15 0.39
N VAL A 43 -3.61 -35.45 1.49
CA VAL A 43 -4.95 -34.88 1.75
C VAL A 43 -4.88 -33.36 1.85
N VAL A 44 -3.90 -32.82 2.57
CA VAL A 44 -3.68 -31.37 2.69
C VAL A 44 -3.36 -30.76 1.32
N ALA A 45 -2.49 -31.39 0.53
CA ALA A 45 -2.14 -30.92 -0.81
C ALA A 45 -3.37 -30.91 -1.73
N LEU A 46 -4.19 -31.97 -1.73
CA LEU A 46 -5.42 -32.04 -2.52
C LEU A 46 -6.42 -30.97 -2.12
N TYR A 47 -6.55 -30.70 -0.81
CA TYR A 47 -7.41 -29.62 -0.31
C TYR A 47 -6.98 -28.25 -0.85
N TYR A 48 -5.68 -27.93 -0.82
CA TYR A 48 -5.17 -26.66 -1.36
C TYR A 48 -5.20 -26.60 -2.90
N LEU A 49 -5.13 -27.75 -3.58
CA LEU A 49 -5.25 -27.83 -5.04
C LEU A 49 -6.69 -27.73 -5.53
N LEU A 50 -7.69 -28.04 -4.70
CA LEU A 50 -9.10 -28.00 -5.06
C LEU A 50 -9.55 -26.63 -5.62
N PRO A 51 -9.30 -25.47 -4.97
CA PRO A 51 -9.67 -24.18 -5.55
C PRO A 51 -8.91 -23.88 -6.86
N LEU A 52 -7.64 -24.28 -6.96
CA LEU A 52 -6.86 -24.10 -8.19
C LEU A 52 -7.42 -24.96 -9.33
N TYR A 53 -7.79 -26.21 -9.05
CA TYR A 53 -8.45 -27.12 -9.98
C TYR A 53 -9.76 -26.51 -10.48
N VAL A 54 -10.61 -26.01 -9.58
CA VAL A 54 -11.87 -25.35 -9.93
C VAL A 54 -11.61 -24.13 -10.81
N MET A 55 -10.64 -23.27 -10.47
CA MET A 55 -10.29 -22.10 -11.29
C MET A 55 -9.83 -22.49 -12.70
N ILE A 56 -8.97 -23.49 -12.83
CA ILE A 56 -8.48 -23.95 -14.14
C ILE A 56 -9.62 -24.56 -14.96
N VAL A 57 -10.39 -25.47 -14.37
CA VAL A 57 -11.51 -26.14 -15.04
C VAL A 57 -12.56 -25.13 -15.48
N THR A 58 -12.97 -24.21 -14.61
CA THR A 58 -13.95 -23.18 -14.95
C THR A 58 -13.43 -22.21 -16.02
N SER A 59 -12.13 -21.88 -16.05
CA SER A 59 -11.54 -21.02 -17.09
C SER A 59 -11.59 -21.61 -18.50
N LEU A 60 -11.75 -22.93 -18.62
CA LEU A 60 -11.80 -23.66 -19.90
C LEU A 60 -13.24 -24.00 -20.33
N LYS A 61 -14.24 -23.76 -19.46
CA LYS A 61 -15.66 -24.03 -19.74
C LYS A 61 -16.30 -22.91 -20.56
N GLY A 62 -17.22 -23.29 -21.45
CA GLY A 62 -18.07 -22.33 -22.15
C GLY A 62 -19.14 -21.69 -21.25
N MET A 63 -19.68 -20.54 -21.67
CA MET A 63 -20.76 -19.84 -20.95
C MET A 63 -22.01 -20.69 -20.66
N PRO A 64 -22.46 -21.58 -21.58
CA PRO A 64 -23.60 -22.47 -21.29
C PRO A 64 -23.31 -23.46 -20.15
N GLU A 65 -22.09 -24.00 -20.08
CA GLU A 65 -21.70 -24.99 -19.07
C GLU A 65 -21.55 -24.36 -17.68
N ILE A 66 -20.99 -23.14 -17.60
CA ILE A 66 -20.87 -22.40 -16.34
C ILE A 66 -22.26 -22.09 -15.74
N ARG A 67 -23.25 -21.77 -16.59
CA ARG A 67 -24.62 -21.46 -16.16
C ARG A 67 -25.38 -22.66 -15.58
N LEU A 68 -24.98 -23.88 -15.93
CA LEU A 68 -25.58 -25.12 -15.43
C LEU A 68 -25.16 -25.48 -14.00
N GLY A 69 -24.23 -24.72 -13.38
CA GLY A 69 -23.89 -24.85 -11.95
C GLY A 69 -22.94 -26.02 -11.61
N ASN A 70 -22.51 -26.80 -12.60
CA ASN A 70 -21.60 -27.93 -12.41
C ASN A 70 -20.14 -27.47 -12.30
N ILE A 71 -19.76 -26.87 -11.17
CA ILE A 71 -18.44 -26.27 -10.98
C ILE A 71 -17.32 -27.33 -10.83
N PHE A 72 -17.62 -28.47 -10.19
CA PHE A 72 -16.64 -29.53 -9.90
C PHE A 72 -16.45 -30.57 -11.00
N SER A 73 -17.34 -30.63 -11.99
CA SER A 73 -17.16 -31.57 -13.11
C SER A 73 -16.03 -31.10 -14.02
N PRO A 74 -15.24 -32.00 -14.63
CA PRO A 74 -14.34 -31.61 -15.72
C PRO A 74 -15.13 -30.99 -16.89
N PRO A 75 -14.49 -30.15 -17.71
CA PRO A 75 -15.15 -29.52 -18.85
C PRO A 75 -15.52 -30.58 -19.89
N MET A 76 -16.75 -30.54 -20.40
CA MET A 76 -17.19 -31.44 -21.48
C MET A 76 -16.62 -31.01 -22.83
N GLU A 77 -16.45 -29.70 -23.02
CA GLU A 77 -15.78 -29.11 -24.18
C GLU A 77 -14.69 -28.16 -23.68
N ILE A 78 -13.45 -28.45 -24.03
CA ILE A 78 -12.31 -27.58 -23.68
C ILE A 78 -12.26 -26.45 -24.70
N THR A 79 -12.57 -25.23 -24.28
CA THR A 79 -12.47 -24.03 -25.13
C THR A 79 -11.52 -23.00 -24.54
N PHE A 80 -10.76 -22.34 -25.41
CA PHE A 80 -9.88 -21.21 -25.08
C PHE A 80 -10.51 -19.85 -25.43
N GLU A 81 -11.77 -19.85 -25.89
CA GLU A 81 -12.49 -18.61 -26.19
C GLU A 81 -12.54 -17.64 -25.00
N PRO A 82 -12.79 -18.08 -23.74
CA PRO A 82 -12.76 -17.17 -22.59
C PRO A 82 -11.39 -16.50 -22.37
N TRP A 83 -10.29 -17.22 -22.64
CA TRP A 83 -8.93 -16.69 -22.53
C TRP A 83 -8.65 -15.63 -23.59
N VAL A 84 -8.98 -15.92 -24.85
CA VAL A 84 -8.79 -14.96 -25.97
C VAL A 84 -9.66 -13.72 -25.73
N LYS A 85 -10.91 -13.92 -25.31
CA LYS A 85 -11.84 -12.83 -25.01
C LYS A 85 -11.33 -11.97 -23.86
N ALA A 86 -10.90 -12.58 -22.76
CA ALA A 86 -10.34 -11.85 -21.61
C ALA A 86 -9.06 -11.08 -21.97
N TRP A 87 -8.19 -11.66 -22.80
CA TRP A 87 -6.91 -11.05 -23.15
C TRP A 87 -7.04 -9.88 -24.13
N ALA A 88 -7.89 -10.02 -25.17
CA ALA A 88 -7.88 -9.12 -26.32
C ALA A 88 -9.14 -8.25 -26.50
N THR A 89 -10.31 -8.68 -26.00
CA THR A 89 -11.59 -8.01 -26.35
C THR A 89 -12.48 -7.68 -25.16
N ALA A 90 -12.11 -8.07 -23.94
CA ALA A 90 -12.87 -7.73 -22.75
C ALA A 90 -12.82 -6.23 -22.45
N CYS A 91 -13.99 -5.61 -22.28
CA CYS A 91 -14.07 -4.21 -21.89
C CYS A 91 -13.78 -4.06 -20.40
N THR A 92 -12.64 -3.46 -20.06
CA THR A 92 -12.22 -3.15 -18.69
C THR A 92 -12.32 -1.63 -18.49
N GLY A 93 -13.47 -1.18 -18.01
CA GLY A 93 -13.75 0.24 -17.86
C GLY A 93 -13.96 0.92 -19.22
N LEU A 94 -13.09 1.87 -19.58
CA LEU A 94 -13.23 2.72 -20.78
C LEU A 94 -12.62 2.09 -22.05
N ASN A 95 -11.80 1.05 -21.91
CA ASN A 95 -11.09 0.42 -23.04
C ASN A 95 -11.60 -1.01 -23.27
N CYS A 96 -11.74 -1.40 -24.54
CA CYS A 96 -12.22 -2.71 -24.99
C CYS A 96 -11.13 -3.63 -25.56
N ASP A 97 -9.88 -3.41 -25.14
CA ASP A 97 -8.69 -4.13 -25.63
C ASP A 97 -8.28 -5.31 -24.73
N GLY A 98 -9.17 -5.73 -23.83
CA GLY A 98 -8.91 -6.81 -22.88
C GLY A 98 -7.93 -6.45 -21.75
N LEU A 99 -7.49 -7.47 -21.03
CA LEU A 99 -6.58 -7.37 -19.88
C LEU A 99 -5.11 -7.11 -20.31
N SER A 100 -4.78 -7.33 -21.59
CA SER A 100 -3.42 -7.24 -22.11
C SER A 100 -2.71 -5.92 -21.78
N ARG A 101 -3.42 -4.78 -21.89
CA ARG A 101 -2.87 -3.45 -21.57
C ARG A 101 -2.51 -3.33 -20.09
N GLY A 102 -3.43 -3.68 -19.20
CA GLY A 102 -3.20 -3.63 -17.75
C GLY A 102 -2.08 -4.56 -17.30
N PHE A 103 -1.99 -5.74 -17.90
CA PHE A 103 -0.88 -6.68 -17.69
C PHE A 103 0.46 -6.05 -18.06
N TRP A 104 0.59 -5.47 -19.26
CA TRP A 104 1.84 -4.85 -19.69
C TRP A 104 2.23 -3.60 -18.91
N ASN A 105 1.25 -2.79 -18.48
CA ASN A 105 1.52 -1.66 -17.61
C ASN A 105 2.07 -2.14 -16.25
N SER A 106 1.49 -3.21 -15.71
CA SER A 106 2.00 -3.82 -14.48
C SER A 106 3.42 -4.36 -14.66
N VAL A 107 3.71 -5.08 -15.75
CA VAL A 107 5.05 -5.59 -16.06
C VAL A 107 6.08 -4.46 -16.18
N ARG A 108 5.73 -3.38 -16.89
CA ARG A 108 6.60 -2.20 -17.06
C ARG A 108 6.90 -1.48 -15.75
N ILE A 109 6.02 -1.55 -14.76
CA ILE A 109 6.22 -0.95 -13.44
C ILE A 109 6.99 -1.91 -12.53
N THR A 110 6.55 -3.16 -12.44
CA THR A 110 7.07 -4.12 -11.45
C THR A 110 8.48 -4.57 -11.79
N VAL A 111 8.81 -4.83 -13.06
CA VAL A 111 10.13 -5.37 -13.42
C VAL A 111 11.25 -4.36 -13.09
N PRO A 112 11.20 -3.08 -13.53
CA PRO A 112 12.23 -2.11 -13.17
C PRO A 112 12.25 -1.81 -11.68
N SER A 113 11.08 -1.72 -11.03
CA SER A 113 10.98 -1.46 -9.59
C SER A 113 11.63 -2.57 -8.76
N VAL A 114 11.35 -3.84 -9.09
CA VAL A 114 11.95 -4.99 -8.42
C VAL A 114 13.46 -5.02 -8.65
N LEU A 115 13.93 -4.82 -9.88
CA LEU A 115 15.37 -4.79 -10.17
C LEU A 115 16.10 -3.67 -9.41
N LEU A 116 15.55 -2.45 -9.42
CA LEU A 116 16.12 -1.32 -8.70
C LEU A 116 16.11 -1.56 -7.19
N SER A 117 15.00 -2.09 -6.65
CA SER A 117 14.89 -2.38 -5.22
C SER A 117 15.87 -3.48 -4.78
N ILE A 118 16.04 -4.55 -5.56
CA ILE A 118 17.01 -5.62 -5.28
C ILE A 118 18.44 -5.09 -5.38
N ALA A 119 18.74 -4.23 -6.36
CA ALA A 119 20.06 -3.63 -6.49
C ALA A 119 20.41 -2.79 -5.25
N ILE A 120 19.50 -1.90 -4.82
CA ILE A 120 19.70 -1.07 -3.62
C ILE A 120 19.73 -1.94 -2.35
N ALA A 121 18.82 -2.90 -2.22
CA ALA A 121 18.74 -3.76 -1.05
C ALA A 121 19.96 -4.68 -0.92
N SER A 122 20.51 -5.19 -2.02
CA SER A 122 21.68 -6.07 -1.99
C SER A 122 22.94 -5.33 -1.54
N VAL A 123 23.14 -4.08 -1.99
CA VAL A 123 24.26 -3.24 -1.55
C VAL A 123 24.17 -2.94 -0.05
N ASN A 124 22.99 -2.52 0.42
CA ASN A 124 22.78 -2.23 1.84
C ASN A 124 22.85 -3.49 2.70
N GLY A 125 22.27 -4.60 2.23
CA GLY A 125 22.30 -5.89 2.91
C GLY A 125 23.71 -6.45 3.03
N TYR A 126 24.53 -6.32 1.98
CA TYR A 126 25.95 -6.71 2.02
C TYR A 126 26.73 -5.86 3.04
N ALA A 127 26.53 -4.53 3.01
CA ALA A 127 27.17 -3.64 3.96
C ALA A 127 26.80 -3.99 5.41
N LEU A 128 25.51 -4.23 5.69
CA LEU A 128 25.03 -4.59 7.02
C LEU A 128 25.48 -5.98 7.50
N ALA A 129 25.58 -6.97 6.61
CA ALA A 129 26.00 -8.32 6.98
C ALA A 129 27.49 -8.41 7.29
N ASN A 130 28.32 -7.66 6.55
CA ASN A 130 29.78 -7.79 6.62
C ASN A 130 30.47 -6.66 7.42
N TRP A 131 29.85 -5.49 7.56
CA TRP A 131 30.42 -4.37 8.29
C TRP A 131 30.03 -4.43 9.78
N ARG A 132 31.01 -4.69 10.64
CA ARG A 132 30.81 -4.67 12.10
C ARG A 132 31.13 -3.29 12.69
N PHE A 133 30.10 -2.46 12.87
CA PHE A 133 30.21 -1.18 13.57
C PHE A 133 29.67 -1.28 15.00
N LYS A 134 30.13 -0.38 15.88
CA LYS A 134 29.76 -0.35 17.30
C LYS A 134 28.29 0.09 17.45
N GLY A 135 27.37 -0.88 17.44
CA GLY A 135 25.92 -0.66 17.45
C GLY A 135 25.13 -1.47 16.41
N ALA A 136 25.79 -2.36 15.64
CA ALA A 136 25.16 -3.16 14.59
C ALA A 136 23.99 -4.01 15.10
N ASP A 137 24.11 -4.63 16.27
CA ASP A 137 23.05 -5.49 16.83
C ASP A 137 21.77 -4.70 17.13
N THR A 138 21.90 -3.52 17.75
CA THR A 138 20.75 -2.63 18.02
C THR A 138 20.09 -2.15 16.73
N PHE A 139 20.89 -1.78 15.74
CA PHE A 139 20.37 -1.34 14.44
C PHE A 139 19.61 -2.47 13.72
N PHE A 140 20.13 -3.70 13.76
CA PHE A 140 19.47 -4.86 13.17
C PHE A 140 18.15 -5.20 13.87
N ILE A 141 18.11 -5.09 15.20
CA ILE A 141 16.88 -5.26 15.99
C ILE A 141 15.83 -4.22 15.59
N ILE A 142 16.21 -2.94 15.45
CA ILE A 142 15.28 -1.87 15.03
C ILE A 142 14.71 -2.16 13.64
N LEU A 143 15.53 -2.60 12.69
CA LEU A 143 15.08 -2.98 11.34
C LEU A 143 14.08 -4.13 11.36
N ILE A 144 14.39 -5.20 12.12
CA ILE A 144 13.48 -6.34 12.25
C ILE A 144 12.15 -5.88 12.86
N VAL A 145 12.19 -5.14 13.96
CA VAL A 145 10.97 -4.61 14.60
C VAL A 145 10.17 -3.75 13.63
N GLY A 146 10.83 -2.90 12.85
CA GLY A 146 10.21 -2.09 11.81
C GLY A 146 9.52 -2.92 10.72
N ALA A 147 10.09 -4.04 10.31
CA ALA A 147 9.52 -4.93 9.29
C ALA A 147 8.25 -5.67 9.76
N PHE A 148 8.08 -5.86 11.07
CA PHE A 148 6.86 -6.43 11.65
C PHE A 148 5.73 -5.40 11.80
N ILE A 149 5.98 -4.11 11.58
CA ILE A 149 4.94 -3.09 11.65
C ILE A 149 4.01 -3.28 10.44
N PRO A 150 2.71 -3.54 10.66
CA PRO A 150 1.77 -3.69 9.56
C PRO A 150 1.67 -2.38 8.77
N TYR A 151 1.74 -2.49 7.44
CA TYR A 151 1.67 -1.33 6.55
C TYR A 151 0.43 -0.46 6.85
N GLN A 152 -0.69 -1.10 7.23
CA GLN A 152 -1.93 -0.43 7.58
C GLN A 152 -1.77 0.59 8.72
N VAL A 153 -0.93 0.32 9.71
CA VAL A 153 -0.66 1.24 10.83
C VAL A 153 0.22 2.41 10.39
N MET A 154 1.12 2.19 9.44
CA MET A 154 2.03 3.22 8.91
C MET A 154 1.34 4.20 7.94
N ILE A 155 0.24 3.81 7.29
CA ILE A 155 -0.47 4.67 6.33
C ILE A 155 -0.87 6.01 6.96
N TYR A 156 -1.46 6.00 8.16
CA TYR A 156 -1.98 7.21 8.79
C TYR A 156 -0.88 8.23 9.14
N PRO A 157 0.21 7.85 9.83
CA PRO A 157 1.36 8.74 10.03
C PRO A 157 1.97 9.26 8.73
N ILE A 158 2.11 8.41 7.69
CA ILE A 158 2.65 8.83 6.39
C ILE A 158 1.77 9.92 5.75
N VAL A 159 0.45 9.76 5.80
CA VAL A 159 -0.49 10.77 5.27
C VAL A 159 -0.37 12.09 6.03
N ILE A 160 -0.23 12.08 7.36
CA ILE A 160 -0.01 13.29 8.15
C ILE A 160 1.31 13.96 7.74
N ILE A 161 2.40 13.20 7.66
CA ILE A 161 3.71 13.73 7.26
C ILE A 161 3.63 14.37 5.86
N LEU A 162 2.99 13.70 4.89
CA LEU A 162 2.79 14.24 3.55
C LEU A 162 1.93 15.51 3.52
N ARG A 163 0.97 15.63 4.44
CA ARG A 163 0.16 16.84 4.62
C ARG A 163 0.98 17.98 5.21
N GLU A 164 1.78 17.73 6.24
CA GLU A 164 2.63 18.74 6.88
C GLU A 164 3.75 19.23 5.95
N ILE A 165 4.30 18.36 5.09
CA ILE A 165 5.27 18.74 4.05
C ILE A 165 4.58 19.52 2.90
N GLY A 166 3.25 19.64 2.90
CA GLY A 166 2.49 20.36 1.87
C GLY A 166 2.52 19.66 0.52
N ILE A 167 2.70 18.34 0.48
CA ILE A 167 2.58 17.52 -0.75
C ILE A 167 1.13 17.14 -0.98
N TYR A 168 0.40 16.90 0.11
CA TYR A 168 -1.06 16.77 0.09
C TYR A 168 -1.67 18.12 -0.26
N GLY A 169 -2.57 18.20 -1.24
CA GLY A 169 -3.18 19.49 -1.56
C GLY A 169 -2.32 20.44 -2.41
N SER A 170 -1.24 19.98 -3.09
CA SER A 170 -0.31 20.91 -3.78
C SER A 170 0.07 20.53 -5.21
N LEU A 171 0.69 21.50 -5.89
CA LEU A 171 1.22 21.35 -7.25
C LEU A 171 2.24 20.20 -7.35
N THR A 172 3.04 19.99 -6.31
CA THR A 172 4.00 18.86 -6.25
C THR A 172 3.27 17.52 -6.20
N GLY A 173 2.16 17.44 -5.45
CA GLY A 173 1.28 16.27 -5.45
C GLY A 173 0.65 16.01 -6.82
N LEU A 174 0.26 17.07 -7.56
CA LEU A 174 -0.23 16.94 -8.94
C LEU A 174 0.85 16.37 -9.85
N VAL A 175 2.08 16.89 -9.80
CA VAL A 175 3.20 16.42 -10.63
C VAL A 175 3.49 14.94 -10.36
N LEU A 176 3.49 14.51 -9.10
CA LEU A 176 3.69 13.11 -8.73
C LEU A 176 2.53 12.23 -9.22
N ALA A 177 1.28 12.65 -8.99
CA ALA A 177 0.09 11.89 -9.41
C ALA A 177 0.03 11.73 -10.94
N VAL A 178 0.30 12.81 -11.68
CA VAL A 178 0.35 12.80 -13.15
C VAL A 178 1.57 12.02 -13.65
N GLY A 179 2.72 12.10 -12.97
CA GLY A 179 3.90 11.30 -13.29
C GLY A 179 3.65 9.80 -13.12
N VAL A 180 3.00 9.39 -12.04
CA VAL A 180 2.57 7.99 -11.84
C VAL A 180 1.55 7.59 -12.89
N ALA A 181 0.54 8.43 -13.15
CA ALA A 181 -0.46 8.16 -14.18
C ALA A 181 0.17 8.04 -15.58
N PHE A 182 1.20 8.84 -15.88
CA PHE A 182 1.94 8.76 -17.12
C PHE A 182 2.64 7.40 -17.24
N VAL A 183 3.37 6.96 -16.21
CA VAL A 183 4.03 5.64 -16.22
C VAL A 183 3.00 4.49 -16.29
N GLN A 184 1.85 4.65 -15.64
CA GLN A 184 0.81 3.63 -15.51
C GLN A 184 -0.08 3.50 -16.74
N PHE A 185 -0.47 4.60 -17.38
CA PHE A 185 -1.50 4.63 -18.41
C PHE A 185 -0.97 4.94 -19.80
N TRP A 186 0.31 5.32 -19.96
CA TRP A 186 0.89 5.58 -21.28
C TRP A 186 0.74 4.37 -22.23
N PRO A 187 0.26 4.56 -23.48
CA PRO A 187 0.02 5.83 -24.18
C PRO A 187 -1.45 6.34 -24.16
N ASP A 188 -2.30 5.84 -23.26
CA ASP A 188 -3.70 6.29 -23.13
C ASP A 188 -3.76 7.67 -22.45
N TRP A 189 -3.78 8.71 -23.27
CA TRP A 189 -3.85 10.10 -22.84
C TRP A 189 -5.16 10.46 -22.14
N THR A 190 -6.27 9.76 -22.44
CA THR A 190 -7.58 10.05 -21.85
C THR A 190 -7.56 9.83 -20.34
N MET A 191 -6.92 8.75 -19.89
CA MET A 191 -6.77 8.45 -18.46
C MET A 191 -5.86 9.45 -17.75
N ILE A 192 -4.76 9.85 -18.39
CA ILE A 192 -3.80 10.80 -17.80
C ILE A 192 -4.47 12.17 -17.60
N VAL A 193 -5.21 12.64 -18.62
CA VAL A 193 -5.97 13.90 -18.54
C VAL A 193 -7.07 13.80 -17.48
N LEU A 194 -7.77 12.67 -17.39
CA LEU A 194 -8.82 12.47 -16.39
C LEU A 194 -8.26 12.52 -14.95
N VAL A 195 -7.13 11.87 -14.69
CA VAL A 195 -6.44 11.95 -13.38
C VAL A 195 -6.06 13.39 -13.06
N ALA A 196 -5.51 14.12 -14.02
CA ALA A 196 -5.17 15.54 -13.85
C ALA A 196 -6.40 16.40 -13.56
N CYS A 197 -7.51 16.19 -14.29
CA CYS A 197 -8.78 16.89 -14.07
C CYS A 197 -9.38 16.58 -12.69
N VAL A 198 -9.43 15.31 -12.27
CA VAL A 198 -9.94 14.91 -10.96
C VAL A 198 -9.11 15.55 -9.85
N PHE A 199 -7.78 15.53 -9.98
CA PHE A 199 -6.89 16.17 -9.01
C PHE A 199 -7.13 17.69 -8.98
N PHE A 200 -7.23 18.35 -10.13
CA PHE A 200 -7.49 19.80 -10.21
C PHE A 200 -8.83 20.19 -9.57
N VAL A 201 -9.90 19.42 -9.83
CA VAL A 201 -11.21 19.63 -9.19
C VAL A 201 -11.12 19.41 -7.68
N GLY A 202 -10.42 18.37 -7.24
CA GLY A 202 -10.15 18.10 -5.83
C GLY A 202 -9.44 19.27 -5.16
N GLN A 203 -8.36 19.77 -5.77
CA GLN A 203 -7.60 20.94 -5.31
C GLN A 203 -8.46 22.20 -5.23
N PHE A 204 -9.28 22.43 -6.25
CA PHE A 204 -10.17 23.58 -6.30
C PHE A 204 -11.19 23.56 -5.16
N ILE A 205 -11.78 22.39 -4.88
CA ILE A 205 -12.71 22.22 -3.76
C ILE A 205 -11.97 22.35 -2.42
N GLU A 206 -10.80 21.74 -2.30
CA GLU A 206 -9.98 21.78 -1.08
C GLU A 206 -9.58 23.22 -0.74
N GLY A 207 -9.00 23.94 -1.70
CA GLY A 207 -8.51 25.31 -1.53
C GLY A 207 -9.63 26.35 -1.36
N ASN A 208 -10.73 26.24 -2.12
CA ASN A 208 -11.77 27.28 -2.11
C ASN A 208 -12.93 27.03 -1.14
N ILE A 209 -13.19 25.78 -0.75
CA ILE A 209 -14.39 25.44 0.06
C ILE A 209 -13.97 24.80 1.39
N LEU A 210 -13.11 23.78 1.33
CA LEU A 210 -12.78 22.96 2.49
C LEU A 210 -11.89 23.73 3.48
N GLN A 211 -10.79 24.31 3.02
CA GLN A 211 -9.87 25.12 3.84
C GLN A 211 -10.58 26.26 4.59
N PRO A 212 -11.37 27.15 3.95
CA PRO A 212 -12.04 28.23 4.66
C PRO A 212 -13.13 27.73 5.63
N ARG A 213 -13.81 26.61 5.35
CA ARG A 213 -14.78 26.03 6.30
C ARG A 213 -14.15 25.37 7.53
N LEU A 214 -12.97 24.76 7.37
CA LEU A 214 -12.23 24.12 8.46
C LEU A 214 -11.54 25.15 9.37
N VAL A 215 -10.88 26.14 8.77
CA VAL A 215 -10.12 27.16 9.53
C VAL A 215 -11.02 28.31 10.00
N GLY A 216 -12.11 28.61 9.29
CA GLY A 216 -13.03 29.70 9.64
C GLY A 216 -13.74 29.51 10.99
N LYS A 217 -13.91 28.27 11.48
CA LYS A 217 -14.49 28.01 12.81
C LYS A 217 -13.59 28.46 13.96
N SER A 218 -12.28 28.59 13.71
CA SER A 218 -11.30 28.92 14.76
C SER A 218 -11.11 30.42 14.98
N VAL A 219 -11.62 31.28 14.09
CA VAL A 219 -11.49 32.75 14.23
C VAL A 219 -12.79 33.40 14.74
N GLY A 220 -13.94 32.72 14.63
CA GLY A 220 -15.22 33.15 15.24
C GLY A 220 -15.83 34.45 14.68
N LEU A 221 -15.22 35.06 13.66
CA LEU A 221 -15.71 36.26 12.98
C LEU A 221 -16.51 35.88 11.73
N HIS A 222 -17.70 36.46 11.57
CA HIS A 222 -18.48 36.27 10.35
C HIS A 222 -17.68 36.84 9.16
N PRO A 223 -17.57 36.15 8.00
CA PRO A 223 -16.77 36.59 6.85
C PRO A 223 -17.05 38.02 6.39
N VAL A 224 -18.30 38.47 6.56
CA VAL A 224 -18.74 39.84 6.27
C VAL A 224 -17.98 40.89 7.09
N TRP A 225 -17.69 40.64 8.38
CA TRP A 225 -16.92 41.57 9.22
C TRP A 225 -15.47 41.68 8.78
N LEU A 226 -14.88 40.59 8.28
CA LEU A 226 -13.54 40.60 7.69
C LEU A 226 -13.52 41.42 6.41
N MET A 227 -14.52 41.26 5.54
CA MET A 227 -14.64 42.07 4.32
C MET A 227 -14.79 43.56 4.63
N PHE A 228 -15.65 43.93 5.60
CA PHE A 228 -15.78 45.32 6.02
C PHE A 228 -14.51 45.88 6.65
N ALA A 229 -13.81 45.11 7.48
CA ALA A 229 -12.55 45.55 8.07
C ALA A 229 -11.46 45.74 7.01
N LEU A 230 -11.31 44.80 6.08
CA LEU A 230 -10.34 44.91 4.98
C LEU A 230 -10.64 46.13 4.10
N PHE A 231 -11.91 46.38 3.79
CA PHE A 231 -12.32 47.55 3.03
C PHE A 231 -12.09 48.85 3.80
N ALA A 232 -12.51 48.94 5.07
CA ALA A 232 -12.39 50.15 5.88
C ALA A 232 -10.93 50.50 6.19
N PHE A 233 -10.14 49.55 6.69
CA PHE A 233 -8.72 49.78 6.99
C PHE A 233 -7.89 49.92 5.70
N GLY A 234 -8.24 49.20 4.63
CA GLY A 234 -7.62 49.37 3.32
C GLY A 234 -7.89 50.76 2.72
N ALA A 235 -9.09 51.31 2.90
CA ALA A 235 -9.43 52.67 2.46
C ALA A 235 -8.79 53.76 3.34
N LEU A 236 -8.68 53.54 4.65
CA LEU A 236 -8.14 54.51 5.61
C LEU A 236 -6.61 54.58 5.61
N PHE A 237 -5.92 53.43 5.51
CA PHE A 237 -4.48 53.31 5.72
C PHE A 237 -3.75 52.58 4.57
N GLY A 238 -4.43 52.32 3.45
CA GLY A 238 -3.86 51.67 2.28
C GLY A 238 -3.39 50.23 2.55
N PHE A 239 -2.27 49.84 1.93
CA PHE A 239 -1.70 48.50 2.07
C PHE A 239 -1.35 48.12 3.52
N VAL A 240 -0.82 49.08 4.29
CA VAL A 240 -0.52 48.85 5.72
C VAL A 240 -1.80 48.53 6.47
N GLY A 241 -2.89 49.28 6.22
CA GLY A 241 -4.20 49.02 6.79
C GLY A 241 -4.72 47.60 6.51
N LEU A 242 -4.49 47.09 5.31
CA LEU A 242 -4.85 45.74 4.92
C LEU A 242 -4.10 44.66 5.74
N LEU A 243 -2.83 44.89 6.11
CA LEU A 243 -2.03 43.98 6.94
C LEU A 243 -2.51 43.91 8.40
N ILE A 244 -2.94 45.05 8.97
CA ILE A 244 -3.43 45.13 10.37
C ILE A 244 -4.94 44.91 10.50
N ALA A 245 -5.70 44.94 9.40
CA ALA A 245 -7.17 44.81 9.41
C ALA A 245 -7.66 43.54 10.11
N VAL A 246 -7.01 42.40 9.83
CA VAL A 246 -7.40 41.09 10.38
C VAL A 246 -7.22 41.02 11.91
N PRO A 247 -6.02 41.27 12.47
CA PRO A 247 -5.82 41.23 13.92
C PRO A 247 -6.58 42.35 14.65
N ALA A 248 -6.68 43.56 14.08
CA ALA A 248 -7.42 44.67 14.70
C ALA A 248 -8.93 44.38 14.77
N SER A 249 -9.51 43.85 13.69
CA SER A 249 -10.93 43.45 13.66
C SER A 249 -11.23 42.35 14.66
N ALA A 250 -10.34 41.37 14.80
CA ALA A 250 -10.46 40.33 15.82
C ALA A 250 -10.45 40.91 17.25
N ALA A 251 -9.53 41.83 17.55
CA ALA A 251 -9.46 42.49 18.85
C ALA A 251 -10.72 43.30 19.16
N ILE A 252 -11.20 44.11 18.20
CA ILE A 252 -12.42 44.92 18.35
C ILE A 252 -13.63 44.02 18.58
N ALA A 253 -13.78 42.95 17.78
CA ALA A 253 -14.91 42.04 17.91
C ALA A 253 -14.95 41.33 19.27
N VAL A 254 -13.79 40.95 19.82
CA VAL A 254 -13.70 40.37 21.17
C VAL A 254 -14.10 41.39 22.24
N LEU A 255 -13.62 42.63 22.14
CA LEU A 255 -13.98 43.70 23.07
C LEU A 255 -15.46 44.03 23.04
N VAL A 256 -16.07 44.11 21.84
CA VAL A 256 -17.50 44.36 21.68
C VAL A 256 -18.33 43.23 22.27
N ARG A 257 -17.97 41.96 22.00
CA ARG A 257 -18.65 40.80 22.60
C ARG A 257 -18.59 40.82 24.12
N PHE A 258 -17.42 41.15 24.68
CA PHE A 258 -17.23 41.28 26.12
C PHE A 258 -18.06 42.43 26.72
N ALA A 259 -18.08 43.60 26.06
CA ALA A 259 -18.87 44.74 26.50
C ALA A 259 -20.38 44.46 26.48
N ILE A 260 -20.88 43.80 25.43
CA ILE A 260 -22.28 43.40 25.31
C ILE A 260 -22.65 42.40 26.40
N ALA A 261 -21.83 41.38 26.63
CA ALA A 261 -22.06 40.40 27.69
C ALA A 261 -22.16 41.07 29.06
N ARG A 262 -21.22 41.98 29.36
CA ARG A 262 -21.19 42.73 30.63
C ARG A 262 -22.37 43.70 30.78
N TYR A 263 -22.84 44.29 29.67
CA TYR A 263 -24.02 45.16 29.66
C TYR A 263 -25.31 44.37 29.94
N LEU A 264 -25.49 43.21 29.32
CA LEU A 264 -26.66 42.34 29.54
C LEU A 264 -26.72 41.78 30.97
N GLU A 265 -25.57 41.59 31.61
CA GLU A 265 -25.50 41.21 33.02
C GLU A 265 -25.69 42.37 33.98
N SER A 266 -25.59 43.61 33.50
CA SER A 266 -25.66 44.79 34.35
C SER A 266 -27.07 45.02 34.91
N PRO A 267 -27.18 45.62 36.12
CA PRO A 267 -28.46 45.97 36.73
C PRO A 267 -29.29 46.93 35.87
N LEU A 268 -28.61 47.70 35.01
CA LEU A 268 -29.22 48.64 34.06
C LEU A 268 -30.09 47.92 33.02
N TYR A 269 -29.70 46.71 32.61
CA TYR A 269 -30.44 45.93 31.62
C TYR A 269 -31.47 45.00 32.25
N LYS A 270 -31.13 44.33 33.37
CA LYS A 270 -32.06 43.40 34.04
C LYS A 270 -33.24 44.09 34.74
N GLY A 271 -33.13 45.41 34.96
CA GLY A 271 -34.15 46.20 35.65
C GLY A 271 -34.25 45.82 37.12
N HIS A 272 -34.51 46.79 38.00
CA HIS A 272 -34.86 46.45 39.38
C HIS A 272 -36.23 45.77 39.38
N ALA A 273 -36.27 44.46 39.63
CA ALA A 273 -37.48 43.78 40.04
C ALA A 273 -37.87 44.31 41.42
N THR A 274 -38.70 45.35 41.43
CA THR A 274 -39.47 45.73 42.62
C THR A 274 -40.47 44.61 42.89
N GLY A 275 -40.45 44.08 44.11
CA GLY A 275 -41.32 42.99 44.57
C GLY A 275 -42.80 43.30 44.59
#